data_AF-A0A453HRP9-F1
#
_entry.id   AF-A0A453HRP9-F1
#
_cell.length_a   1.000
_cell.length_b   1.000
_cell.length_c   1.000
_cell.angle_alpha   90.00
_cell.angle_beta   90.00
_cell.angle_gamma   90.00
#
_symmetry.space_group_name_H-M   'P 1'
#
loop_
_entity.id
_entity.type
_entity.pdbx_description
1 polymer ?
#
loop_
_entity_poly.entity_id
_entity_poly.type
_entity_poly.pdbx_seq_one_letter_code
_entity_poly.pdbx_strand_id
1 'polypeptide(L)'
;MPSSPAAAGMEIITYSMLHRQGHMSPQPFRPPKPEDVATICYTSGTTGTPKGAVLSHANFIANVAGQDLGVKFYPSDVYISYLPLAHIYERTNQIWLVHRGAAVGFYQGDNLKLMDDLNTLKPTVFASVPRLYNKIYAAITNAVKESGGLKERLFHAAYNAKRQAIIN
;
A
#
# COMPACT_ATOMS: atom_id res chain seq x y z
N MET A 1 22.41 25.08 7.93
CA MET A 1 20.99 25.35 7.63
C MET A 1 20.89 25.71 6.16
N PRO A 2 19.96 25.14 5.37
CA PRO A 2 19.68 25.69 4.04
C PRO A 2 19.29 27.16 4.20
N SER A 3 19.67 28.01 3.25
CA SER A 3 19.28 29.43 3.21
C SER A 3 17.76 29.58 3.25
N SER A 4 17.26 30.68 3.82
CA SER A 4 15.81 30.94 3.80
C SER A 4 15.33 31.02 2.33
N PRO A 5 14.11 30.55 2.01
CA PRO A 5 13.64 30.50 0.61
C PRO A 5 13.66 31.86 -0.10
N ALA A 6 13.57 32.95 0.66
CA ALA A 6 13.65 34.32 0.15
C ALA A 6 15.02 34.65 -0.49
N ALA A 7 16.10 34.07 0.01
CA ALA A 7 17.45 34.30 -0.54
C ALA A 7 17.67 33.60 -1.90
N ALA A 8 16.79 32.67 -2.29
CA ALA A 8 16.85 31.93 -3.55
C ALA A 8 15.90 32.47 -4.63
N GLY A 9 15.25 33.63 -4.40
CA GLY A 9 14.26 34.19 -5.32
C GLY A 9 12.98 33.37 -5.43
N MET A 10 12.70 32.51 -4.44
CA MET A 10 11.50 31.67 -4.43
C MET A 10 10.37 32.37 -3.66
N GLU A 11 9.18 32.40 -4.29
CA GLU A 11 7.95 32.86 -3.63
C GLU A 11 7.40 31.76 -2.73
N ILE A 12 7.19 32.07 -1.45
CA ILE A 12 6.50 31.16 -0.52
C ILE A 12 5.01 31.45 -0.57
N ILE A 13 4.23 30.51 -1.09
CA ILE A 13 2.77 30.59 -1.10
C ILE A 13 2.22 29.65 -0.02
N THR A 14 1.36 30.18 0.85
CA THR A 14 0.67 29.34 1.85
C THR A 14 -0.42 28.49 1.18
N TYR A 15 -0.74 27.32 1.76
CA TYR A 15 -1.84 26.49 1.25
C TYR A 15 -3.16 27.28 1.12
N SER A 16 -3.46 28.13 2.09
CA SER A 16 -4.63 29.02 2.09
C SER A 16 -4.63 30.01 0.92
N MET A 17 -3.47 30.56 0.55
CA MET A 17 -3.34 31.45 -0.61
C MET A 17 -3.53 30.67 -1.92
N LEU A 18 -2.87 29.51 -2.05
CA LEU A 18 -3.01 28.64 -3.21
C LEU A 18 -4.46 28.21 -3.42
N HIS A 19 -5.15 27.79 -2.36
CA HIS A 19 -6.56 27.40 -2.40
C HIS A 19 -7.44 28.57 -2.87
N ARG A 20 -7.23 29.79 -2.34
CA ARG A 20 -7.95 30.99 -2.77
C ARG A 20 -7.69 31.30 -4.25
N GLN A 21 -6.44 31.23 -4.70
CA GLN A 21 -6.09 31.46 -6.11
C GLN A 21 -6.81 30.48 -7.04
N GLY A 22 -6.90 29.20 -6.65
CA GLY A 22 -7.65 28.19 -7.40
C GLY A 22 -9.15 28.50 -7.52
N HIS A 23 -9.79 28.99 -6.45
CA HIS A 23 -11.19 29.44 -6.48
C HIS A 23 -11.41 30.68 -7.35
N MET A 24 -10.46 31.60 -7.36
CA MET A 24 -10.54 32.84 -8.15
C MET A 24 -10.26 32.64 -9.64
N SER A 25 -9.60 31.53 -10.01
CA SER A 25 -9.22 31.24 -11.40
C SER A 25 -9.48 29.75 -11.72
N PRO A 26 -10.74 29.32 -11.80
CA PRO A 26 -11.08 27.94 -12.10
C PRO A 26 -10.56 27.57 -13.49
N GLN A 27 -9.69 26.55 -13.54
CA GLN A 27 -9.20 26.01 -14.79
C GLN A 27 -10.13 24.89 -15.27
N PRO A 28 -10.34 24.74 -16.60
CA PRO A 28 -11.10 23.61 -17.11
C PRO A 28 -10.39 22.31 -16.77
N PHE A 29 -11.16 21.30 -16.39
CA PHE A 29 -10.63 19.96 -16.14
C PHE A 29 -10.05 19.38 -17.44
N ARG A 30 -8.77 18.99 -17.39
CA ARG A 30 -8.05 18.36 -18.50
C ARG A 30 -7.67 16.93 -18.09
N PRO A 31 -8.48 15.92 -18.43
CA PRO A 31 -8.15 14.55 -18.09
C PRO A 31 -6.87 14.11 -18.82
N PRO A 32 -6.04 13.26 -18.20
CA PRO A 32 -4.85 12.72 -18.84
C PRO A 32 -5.23 11.76 -19.97
N LYS A 33 -4.35 11.65 -20.96
CA LYS A 33 -4.43 10.60 -21.97
C LYS A 33 -3.77 9.31 -21.45
N PRO A 34 -4.17 8.13 -21.95
CA PRO A 34 -3.54 6.86 -21.58
C PRO A 34 -2.00 6.84 -21.73
N GLU A 35 -1.46 7.55 -22.71
CA GLU A 35 -0.02 7.63 -23.00
C GLU A 35 0.74 8.58 -22.06
N ASP A 36 0.04 9.50 -21.40
CA ASP A 36 0.67 10.50 -20.54
C ASP A 36 1.37 9.81 -19.35
N VAL A 37 2.50 10.39 -18.95
CA VAL A 37 3.28 9.91 -17.80
C VAL A 37 2.47 10.14 -16.52
N ALA A 38 2.14 9.05 -15.83
CA ALA A 38 1.44 9.09 -14.55
C ALA A 38 2.42 9.18 -13.37
N THR A 39 3.53 8.44 -13.41
CA THR A 39 4.57 8.50 -12.37
C THR A 39 5.93 8.05 -12.87
N ILE A 40 6.97 8.46 -12.15
CA ILE A 40 8.32 7.91 -12.28
C ILE A 40 8.67 7.22 -10.95
N CYS A 41 8.88 5.90 -10.99
CA CYS A 41 9.31 5.13 -9.82
C CYS A 41 10.83 4.92 -9.85
N TYR A 42 11.54 5.47 -8.87
CA TYR A 42 13.00 5.29 -8.77
C TYR A 42 13.34 3.97 -8.07
N THR A 43 14.35 3.29 -8.60
CA THR A 43 14.88 2.04 -8.05
C THR A 43 16.40 2.16 -7.90
N SER A 44 17.00 1.44 -6.95
CA SER A 44 18.43 1.57 -6.62
C SER A 44 19.38 1.32 -7.79
N GLY A 45 18.95 0.55 -8.80
CA GLY A 45 19.77 0.21 -9.97
C GLY A 45 20.96 -0.69 -9.60
N THR A 46 21.27 -1.69 -10.43
CA THR A 46 22.41 -2.59 -10.19
C THR A 46 23.77 -1.90 -10.30
N THR A 47 23.82 -0.76 -10.99
CA THR A 47 25.03 0.04 -11.25
C THR A 47 25.26 1.15 -10.21
N GLY A 48 24.49 1.17 -9.11
CA GLY A 48 24.57 2.19 -8.04
C GLY A 48 23.92 3.54 -8.36
N THR A 49 23.68 3.85 -9.64
CA THR A 49 22.88 5.02 -10.05
C THR A 49 21.40 4.66 -10.10
N PRO A 50 20.52 5.36 -9.37
CA PRO A 50 19.09 5.08 -9.40
C PRO A 50 18.50 5.24 -10.80
N LYS A 51 17.64 4.30 -11.20
CA LYS A 51 16.93 4.34 -12.48
C LYS A 51 15.45 4.65 -12.25
N GLY A 52 14.92 5.61 -13.01
CA GLY A 52 13.50 5.97 -13.01
C GLY A 52 12.72 5.12 -14.00
N ALA A 53 11.80 4.30 -13.51
CA ALA A 53 10.82 3.61 -14.34
C ALA A 53 9.67 4.58 -14.64
N VAL A 54 9.55 4.99 -15.91
CA VAL A 54 8.47 5.86 -16.39
C VAL A 54 7.24 5.01 -16.65
N LEU A 55 6.12 5.34 -15.98
CA LEU A 55 4.87 4.59 -16.07
C LEU A 55 3.77 5.52 -16.56
N SER A 56 3.06 5.10 -17.60
CA SER A 56 1.91 5.82 -18.13
C SER A 56 0.61 5.51 -17.39
N HIS A 57 -0.43 6.30 -17.63
CA HIS A 57 -1.78 5.99 -17.15
C HIS A 57 -2.27 4.62 -17.65
N ALA A 58 -2.01 4.28 -18.93
CA ALA A 58 -2.37 2.99 -19.51
C ALA A 58 -1.72 1.81 -18.77
N ASN A 59 -0.46 1.95 -18.32
CA ASN A 59 0.21 0.88 -17.56
C ASN A 59 -0.54 0.56 -16.26
N PHE A 60 -1.01 1.58 -15.54
CA PHE A 60 -1.77 1.38 -14.30
C PHE A 60 -3.13 0.74 -14.56
N ILE A 61 -3.88 1.23 -15.55
CA ILE A 61 -5.20 0.68 -15.86
C ILE A 61 -5.10 -0.77 -16.34
N ALA A 62 -4.10 -1.10 -17.16
CA ALA A 62 -3.84 -2.48 -17.56
C ALA A 62 -3.51 -3.38 -16.36
N ASN A 63 -2.73 -2.89 -15.40
CA ASN A 63 -2.42 -3.62 -14.18
C ASN A 63 -3.66 -3.87 -13.32
N VAL A 64 -4.46 -2.83 -13.08
CA VAL A 64 -5.73 -2.93 -12.33
C VAL A 64 -6.69 -3.91 -12.97
N ALA A 65 -6.85 -3.84 -14.31
CA ALA A 65 -7.68 -4.78 -15.05
C ALA A 65 -7.19 -6.23 -14.88
N GLY A 66 -5.87 -6.46 -14.86
CA GLY A 66 -5.29 -7.77 -14.59
C GLY A 66 -5.53 -8.26 -13.15
N GLN A 67 -5.38 -7.38 -12.16
CA GLN A 67 -5.65 -7.70 -10.74
C GLN A 67 -7.11 -8.12 -10.52
N ASP A 68 -8.03 -7.42 -11.18
CA ASP A 68 -9.47 -7.68 -11.13
C ASP A 68 -9.88 -9.08 -11.60
N LEU A 69 -9.07 -9.71 -12.45
CA LEU A 69 -9.31 -11.07 -12.91
C LEU A 69 -8.87 -12.12 -11.87
N GLY A 70 -7.83 -11.82 -11.08
CA GLY A 70 -7.21 -12.77 -10.17
C GLY A 70 -7.71 -12.70 -8.73
N VAL A 71 -8.13 -11.51 -8.28
CA VAL A 71 -8.57 -11.28 -6.90
C VAL A 71 -9.86 -10.49 -6.92
N LYS A 72 -10.88 -10.98 -6.20
CA LYS A 72 -12.15 -10.26 -6.05
C LYS A 72 -12.02 -9.23 -4.95
N PHE A 73 -12.30 -7.98 -5.30
CA PHE A 73 -12.43 -6.87 -4.38
C PHE A 73 -13.85 -6.32 -4.41
N TYR A 74 -14.34 -5.93 -3.26
CA TYR A 74 -15.67 -5.36 -3.07
C TYR A 74 -15.57 -3.99 -2.40
N PRO A 75 -16.55 -3.09 -2.63
CA PRO A 75 -16.61 -1.81 -1.91
C PRO A 75 -16.69 -1.96 -0.38
N SER A 76 -17.12 -3.12 0.12
CA SER A 76 -17.14 -3.45 1.55
C SER A 76 -15.78 -3.83 2.13
N ASP A 77 -14.75 -3.99 1.29
CA ASP A 77 -13.43 -4.36 1.76
C ASP A 77 -12.70 -3.18 2.41
N VAL A 78 -11.87 -3.52 3.39
CA VAL A 78 -11.00 -2.59 4.11
C VAL A 78 -9.56 -3.06 3.93
N TYR A 79 -8.74 -2.19 3.34
CA TYR A 79 -7.32 -2.41 3.11
C TYR A 79 -6.46 -1.62 4.10
N ILE A 80 -5.35 -2.20 4.56
CA ILE A 80 -4.35 -1.48 5.35
C ILE A 80 -3.17 -1.03 4.49
N SER A 81 -2.97 0.28 4.38
CA SER A 81 -1.82 0.88 3.71
C SER A 81 -0.67 1.05 4.71
N TYR A 82 0.30 0.14 4.63
CA TYR A 82 1.55 0.22 5.40
C TYR A 82 2.81 0.06 4.54
N LEU A 83 2.65 -0.39 3.29
CA LEU A 83 3.75 -0.47 2.34
C LEU A 83 4.11 0.96 1.85
N PRO A 84 5.38 1.24 1.52
CA PRO A 84 5.77 2.58 1.07
C PRO A 84 5.13 2.94 -0.29
N LEU A 85 4.48 4.11 -0.38
CA LEU A 85 3.91 4.66 -1.63
C LEU A 85 4.97 4.99 -2.70
N ALA A 86 6.25 5.03 -2.30
CA ALA A 86 7.37 5.13 -3.24
C ALA A 86 7.55 3.86 -4.06
N HIS A 87 7.11 2.71 -3.55
CA HIS A 87 7.19 1.43 -4.24
C HIS A 87 5.95 1.22 -5.13
N ILE A 88 6.15 0.69 -6.33
CA ILE A 88 5.07 0.51 -7.31
C ILE A 88 3.93 -0.37 -6.77
N TYR A 89 4.26 -1.37 -5.95
CA TYR A 89 3.28 -2.33 -5.42
C TYR A 89 2.17 -1.68 -4.59
N GLU A 90 2.50 -0.78 -3.65
CA GLU A 90 1.46 -0.07 -2.89
C GLU A 90 0.69 0.89 -3.80
N ARG A 91 1.38 1.54 -4.73
CA ARG A 91 0.76 2.51 -5.64
C ARG A 91 -0.27 1.85 -6.55
N THR A 92 0.00 0.65 -7.06
CA THR A 92 -0.98 -0.11 -7.84
C THR A 92 -2.17 -0.52 -6.98
N ASN A 93 -1.93 -0.96 -5.73
CA ASN A 93 -3.00 -1.31 -4.80
C ASN A 93 -3.92 -0.11 -4.53
N GLN A 94 -3.37 1.09 -4.30
CA GLN A 94 -4.17 2.30 -4.12
C GLN A 94 -5.08 2.61 -5.30
N ILE A 95 -4.58 2.49 -6.54
CA ILE A 95 -5.39 2.76 -7.73
C ILE A 95 -6.50 1.72 -7.87
N TRP A 96 -6.19 0.45 -7.58
CA TRP A 96 -7.18 -0.62 -7.59
C TRP A 96 -8.28 -0.44 -6.54
N LEU A 97 -7.91 -0.02 -5.33
CA LEU A 97 -8.82 0.30 -4.23
C LEU A 97 -9.78 1.43 -4.60
N VAL A 98 -9.24 2.50 -5.21
CA VAL A 98 -10.05 3.63 -5.71
C VAL A 98 -10.98 3.17 -6.84
N HIS A 99 -10.49 2.36 -7.77
CA HIS A 99 -11.31 1.80 -8.86
C HIS A 99 -12.49 0.98 -8.33
N ARG A 100 -12.29 0.22 -7.25
CA ARG A 100 -13.30 -0.64 -6.63
C ARG A 100 -14.14 0.05 -5.55
N GLY A 101 -13.78 1.27 -5.15
CA GLY A 101 -14.47 2.00 -4.08
C GLY A 101 -14.28 1.39 -2.69
N ALA A 102 -13.15 0.74 -2.43
CA ALA A 102 -12.84 0.12 -1.14
C ALA A 102 -12.26 1.13 -0.13
N ALA A 103 -12.38 0.83 1.16
CA ALA A 103 -11.84 1.67 2.22
C ALA A 103 -10.34 1.41 2.46
N VAL A 104 -9.60 2.47 2.82
CA VAL A 104 -8.16 2.39 3.12
C VAL A 104 -7.88 2.95 4.51
N GLY A 105 -7.30 2.13 5.39
CA GLY A 105 -6.73 2.57 6.65
C GLY A 105 -5.21 2.74 6.53
N PHE A 106 -4.70 3.92 6.87
CA PHE A 106 -3.26 4.18 6.90
C PHE A 106 -2.69 3.80 8.26
N TYR A 107 -1.60 3.02 8.25
CA TYR A 107 -0.90 2.64 9.47
C TYR A 107 -0.25 3.85 10.16
N GLN A 108 0.18 3.67 11.41
CA GLN A 108 0.73 4.75 12.24
C GLN A 108 2.12 5.27 11.81
N GLY A 109 2.71 4.76 10.73
CA GLY A 109 4.07 5.11 10.30
C GLY A 109 5.17 4.26 10.94
N ASP A 110 4.84 3.43 11.93
CA ASP A 110 5.78 2.57 12.65
C ASP A 110 5.46 1.07 12.42
N ASN A 111 6.37 0.37 11.74
CA ASN A 111 6.23 -1.05 11.44
C ASN A 111 6.23 -1.95 12.70
N LEU A 112 6.72 -1.46 13.83
CA LEU A 112 6.66 -2.19 15.10
C LEU A 112 5.24 -2.25 15.67
N LYS A 113 4.41 -1.25 15.35
CA LYS A 113 3.00 -1.14 15.80
C LYS A 113 1.99 -1.71 14.81
N LEU A 114 2.46 -2.25 13.68
CA LEU A 114 1.57 -2.74 12.63
C LEU A 114 0.57 -3.81 13.12
N MET A 115 0.93 -4.63 14.11
CA MET A 115 -0.02 -5.61 14.66
C MET A 115 -1.15 -4.93 15.46
N ASP A 116 -0.87 -3.82 16.14
CA ASP A 116 -1.88 -3.03 16.84
C ASP A 116 -2.81 -2.33 15.85
N ASP A 117 -2.25 -1.81 14.75
CA ASP A 117 -3.01 -1.24 13.63
C ASP A 117 -3.92 -2.30 12.99
N LEU A 118 -3.41 -3.51 12.75
CA LEU A 118 -4.20 -4.64 12.22
C LEU A 118 -5.33 -5.04 13.17
N ASN A 119 -5.07 -5.10 14.48
CA ASN A 119 -6.09 -5.44 15.48
C ASN A 119 -7.19 -4.37 15.59
N THR A 120 -6.82 -3.10 15.40
CA THR A 120 -7.75 -1.96 15.46
C THR A 120 -8.58 -1.85 14.19
N LEU A 121 -7.92 -1.85 13.02
CA LEU A 121 -8.57 -1.65 11.73
C LEU A 121 -9.34 -2.89 11.25
N LYS A 122 -8.87 -4.09 11.60
CA LYS A 122 -9.41 -5.39 11.15
C LYS A 122 -9.60 -5.42 9.61
N PRO A 123 -8.52 -5.20 8.83
CA PRO A 123 -8.64 -5.16 7.39
C PRO A 123 -9.11 -6.51 6.84
N THR A 124 -9.94 -6.47 5.82
CA THR A 124 -10.36 -7.67 5.07
C THR A 124 -9.31 -8.06 4.03
N VAL A 125 -8.47 -7.11 3.63
CA VAL A 125 -7.38 -7.34 2.67
C VAL A 125 -6.05 -6.86 3.23
N PHE A 126 -5.05 -7.74 3.17
CA PHE A 126 -3.70 -7.50 3.67
C PHE A 126 -2.65 -7.90 2.65
N ALA A 127 -2.35 -6.99 1.71
CA ALA A 127 -1.21 -7.16 0.81
C ALA A 127 0.09 -6.92 1.59
N SER A 128 1.03 -7.85 1.49
CA SER A 128 2.25 -7.81 2.30
C SER A 128 3.41 -8.53 1.60
N VAL A 129 4.58 -8.46 2.21
CA VAL A 129 5.84 -8.99 1.67
C VAL A 129 6.26 -10.27 2.39
N PRO A 130 6.98 -11.20 1.72
CA PRO A 130 7.36 -12.49 2.31
C PRO A 130 8.05 -12.36 3.67
N ARG A 131 8.92 -11.36 3.83
CA ARG A 131 9.62 -11.11 5.10
C ARG A 131 8.67 -10.88 6.27
N LEU A 132 7.57 -10.14 6.06
CA LEU A 132 6.60 -9.88 7.13
C LEU A 132 5.76 -11.12 7.41
N TYR A 133 5.31 -11.84 6.39
CA TYR A 133 4.60 -13.11 6.59
C TYR A 133 5.46 -14.12 7.36
N ASN A 134 6.75 -14.23 7.06
CA ASN A 134 7.68 -15.09 7.79
C ASN A 134 7.81 -14.67 9.27
N LYS A 135 7.86 -13.37 9.54
CA LYS A 135 7.89 -12.84 10.92
C LYS A 135 6.62 -13.22 11.70
N ILE A 136 5.45 -13.04 11.08
CA ILE A 136 4.15 -13.39 11.69
C ILE A 136 4.09 -14.91 11.93
N TYR A 137 4.48 -15.71 10.95
CA TYR A 137 4.50 -17.17 11.07
C TYR A 137 5.41 -17.64 12.21
N ALA A 138 6.63 -17.09 12.31
CA ALA A 138 7.56 -17.42 13.37
C ALA A 138 7.00 -17.04 14.76
N ALA A 139 6.41 -15.85 14.88
CA ALA A 139 5.78 -15.39 16.12
C ALA A 139 4.65 -16.32 16.58
N ILE A 140 3.74 -16.68 15.67
CA ILE A 140 2.64 -17.61 15.96
C ILE A 140 3.18 -18.98 16.36
N THR A 141 4.13 -19.52 15.60
CA THR A 141 4.70 -20.85 15.86
C THR A 141 5.41 -20.91 17.21
N ASN A 142 6.14 -19.87 17.59
CA ASN A 142 6.81 -19.81 18.89
C ASN A 142 5.78 -19.73 20.03
N ALA A 143 4.77 -18.88 19.92
CA ALA A 143 3.70 -18.78 20.92
C ALA A 143 2.94 -20.10 21.10
N VAL A 144 2.70 -20.85 20.02
CA VAL A 144 2.08 -22.17 20.07
C VAL A 144 2.98 -23.18 20.80
N LYS A 145 4.27 -23.24 20.47
CA LYS A 145 5.24 -24.11 21.15
C LYS A 145 5.39 -23.79 22.63
N GLU A 146 5.45 -22.51 22.99
CA GLU A 146 5.50 -22.05 24.38
C GLU A 146 4.24 -22.43 25.17
N SER A 147 3.07 -22.47 24.50
CA SER A 147 1.82 -22.86 25.15
C SER A 147 1.76 -24.35 25.55
N GLY A 148 2.44 -25.21 24.78
CA GLY A 148 2.61 -26.63 25.04
C GLY A 148 1.33 -27.47 25.20
N GLY A 149 1.53 -28.75 25.49
CA GLY A 149 0.49 -29.66 25.96
C GLY A 149 -0.74 -29.76 25.05
N LEU A 150 -1.93 -29.61 25.64
CA LEU A 150 -3.19 -29.75 24.91
C LEU A 150 -3.44 -28.60 23.92
N LYS A 151 -3.01 -27.38 24.26
CA LYS A 151 -3.22 -26.19 23.42
C LYS A 151 -2.45 -26.29 22.11
N GLU A 152 -1.19 -26.71 22.17
CA GLU A 152 -0.35 -26.96 20.99
C GLU A 152 -0.96 -28.04 20.10
N ARG A 153 -1.39 -29.18 20.68
CA ARG A 153 -2.03 -30.27 19.92
C ARG A 153 -3.31 -29.82 19.21
N LEU A 154 -4.16 -29.06 19.91
CA LEU A 154 -5.40 -28.54 19.35
C LEU A 154 -5.12 -27.57 18.20
N PHE A 155 -4.14 -26.67 18.35
CA PHE A 155 -3.73 -25.75 17.29
C PHE A 155 -3.29 -26.51 16.04
N HIS A 156 -2.40 -27.51 16.18
CA HIS A 156 -1.92 -28.28 15.05
C HIS A 156 -3.03 -29.09 14.36
N ALA A 157 -3.96 -29.67 15.12
CA ALA A 157 -5.12 -30.35 14.55
C ALA A 157 -5.98 -29.39 13.71
N ALA A 158 -6.32 -28.22 14.25
CA ALA A 158 -7.09 -27.20 13.55
C ALA A 158 -6.36 -26.65 12.31
N TYR A 159 -5.07 -26.34 12.44
CA TYR A 159 -4.24 -25.86 11.34
C TYR A 159 -4.16 -26.87 10.19
N ASN A 160 -3.90 -28.15 10.50
CA ASN A 160 -3.82 -29.21 9.50
C ASN A 160 -5.16 -29.44 8.79
N ALA A 161 -6.27 -29.43 9.54
CA ALA A 161 -7.61 -29.54 8.96
C ALA A 161 -7.91 -28.39 7.99
N LYS A 162 -7.60 -27.14 8.38
CA LYS A 162 -7.81 -25.97 7.51
C LYS A 162 -6.90 -26.00 6.29
N ARG A 163 -5.63 -26.40 6.44
CA ARG A 163 -4.68 -26.53 5.33
C ARG A 163 -5.16 -27.54 4.29
N GLN A 164 -5.68 -28.69 4.72
CA GLN A 164 -6.22 -29.70 3.80
C GLN A 164 -7.42 -29.17 3.01
N ALA A 165 -8.28 -28.37 3.66
CA ALA A 165 -9.46 -27.78 3.02
C ALA A 165 -9.17 -26.62 2.05
N ILE A 166 -7.94 -26.09 2.03
CA ILE A 166 -7.51 -25.06 1.07
C ILE A 166 -6.77 -25.68 -0.13
N ILE A 167 -6.07 -26.80 0.08
CA ILE A 167 -5.29 -27.48 -0.95
C ILE A 167 -6.19 -28.37 -1.84
N ASN A 168 -7.31 -28.84 -1.29
CA ASN A 168 -8.37 -29.54 -2.03
C ASN A 168 -9.41 -28.56 -2.56
#